data_AF-A0A5M8B715-F1
#
_entry.id   AF-A0A5M8B715-F1
#
_cell.length_a   1.000
_cell.length_b   1.000
_cell.length_c   1.000
_cell.angle_alpha   90.00
_cell.angle_beta   90.00
_cell.angle_gamma   90.00
#
_symmetry.space_group_name_H-M   'P 1'
#
loop_
_entity.id
_entity.type
_entity.pdbx_description
1 polymer ?
#
loop_
_entity_poly.entity_id
_entity_poly.type
_entity_poly.pdbx_seq_one_letter_code
_entity_poly.pdbx_strand_id
1 'polypeptide(L)'
;MQLDLTRASTVTANDRARRMPRATPSPRRRKKVEVTYWERGYRSHYYRNERGDKLGEVHLSERGEVPVVYRWAAGNYSGAEGSLAHARMRVEETVGFGMRQLPLF
;
A
#
# COMPACT_ATOMS: atom_id res chain seq x y z
N MET A 1 -76.77 -11.33 11.83
CA MET A 1 -76.21 -12.58 11.28
C MET A 1 -74.90 -12.86 12.01
N GLN A 2 -74.99 -13.69 13.03
CA GLN A 2 -73.89 -14.16 13.86
C GLN A 2 -73.27 -15.38 13.16
N LEU A 3 -71.94 -15.43 13.01
CA LEU A 3 -71.23 -16.64 12.54
C LEU A 3 -69.94 -16.80 13.34
N ASP A 4 -70.03 -17.70 14.31
CA ASP A 4 -68.92 -18.39 14.98
C ASP A 4 -68.30 -19.40 13.99
N LEU A 5 -66.97 -19.40 13.85
CA LEU A 5 -66.23 -20.55 13.30
C LEU A 5 -65.00 -20.87 14.16
N THR A 6 -65.25 -21.76 15.11
CA THR A 6 -64.56 -23.03 15.36
C THR A 6 -63.02 -23.06 15.41
N ARG A 7 -62.58 -23.44 16.60
CA ARG A 7 -61.26 -23.87 17.05
C ARG A 7 -60.73 -25.13 16.34
N ALA A 8 -59.39 -25.22 16.36
CA ALA A 8 -58.50 -26.38 16.25
C ALA A 8 -57.95 -26.73 14.86
N SER A 9 -56.62 -26.71 14.73
CA SER A 9 -55.86 -27.97 14.65
C SER A 9 -54.35 -27.75 14.81
N THR A 10 -53.76 -28.82 15.31
CA THR A 10 -52.44 -29.02 15.89
C THR A 10 -51.32 -29.24 14.87
N VAL A 11 -50.09 -29.20 15.39
CA VAL A 11 -48.83 -29.72 14.82
C VAL A 11 -48.14 -28.77 13.85
N THR A 12 -47.20 -27.99 14.37
CA THR A 12 -46.04 -27.57 13.58
C THR A 12 -44.82 -28.30 14.12
N ALA A 13 -44.31 -29.16 13.25
CA ALA A 13 -43.17 -30.02 13.46
C ALA A 13 -41.92 -29.22 13.87
N ASN A 14 -41.08 -29.88 14.66
CA ASN A 14 -39.68 -29.56 14.85
C ASN A 14 -39.03 -29.12 13.53
N ASP A 15 -38.51 -27.90 13.48
CA ASP A 15 -37.34 -27.63 12.67
C ASP A 15 -36.30 -26.89 13.51
N ARG A 16 -35.52 -27.72 14.20
CA ARG A 16 -34.32 -27.34 14.95
C ARG A 16 -33.14 -27.30 13.96
N ALA A 17 -33.26 -26.55 12.86
CA ALA A 17 -32.14 -26.30 11.95
C ALA A 17 -31.26 -25.15 12.45
N ARG A 18 -30.20 -25.55 13.18
CA ARG A 18 -28.85 -24.98 13.16
C ARG A 18 -28.75 -23.50 12.72
N ARG A 19 -28.81 -22.59 13.69
CA ARG A 19 -28.11 -21.30 13.57
C ARG A 19 -26.60 -21.57 13.66
N MET A 20 -25.96 -21.78 12.52
CA MET A 20 -24.52 -21.56 12.39
C MET A 20 -24.29 -20.05 12.48
N PRO A 21 -23.41 -19.51 13.34
CA PRO A 21 -22.94 -18.16 13.17
C PRO A 21 -22.18 -18.13 11.85
N ARG A 22 -22.76 -17.49 10.82
CA ARG A 22 -22.04 -17.11 9.62
C ARG A 22 -20.90 -16.23 10.09
N ALA A 23 -19.70 -16.80 10.19
CA ALA A 23 -18.48 -16.04 10.43
C ALA A 23 -18.42 -14.97 9.35
N THR A 24 -18.79 -13.75 9.71
CA THR A 24 -18.47 -12.59 8.90
C THR A 24 -16.95 -12.60 8.77
N PRO A 25 -16.40 -12.56 7.55
CA PRO A 25 -14.97 -12.44 7.40
C PRO A 25 -14.61 -11.09 8.03
N SER A 26 -14.02 -11.13 9.23
CA SER A 26 -13.43 -9.96 9.87
C SER A 26 -12.59 -9.26 8.82
N PRO A 27 -12.77 -7.94 8.58
CA PRO A 27 -12.02 -7.24 7.55
C PRO A 27 -10.55 -7.47 7.86
N ARG A 28 -9.91 -8.26 7.00
CA ARG A 28 -8.52 -8.65 7.09
C ARG A 28 -7.75 -7.35 7.25
N ARG A 29 -7.29 -7.08 8.48
CA ARG A 29 -6.66 -5.82 8.90
C ARG A 29 -5.65 -5.49 7.82
N ARG A 30 -5.98 -4.53 6.93
CA ARG A 30 -5.10 -4.14 5.83
C ARG A 30 -3.79 -3.79 6.52
N LYS A 31 -2.73 -4.55 6.23
CA LYS A 31 -1.38 -4.18 6.70
C LYS A 31 -1.25 -2.71 6.34
N LYS A 32 -0.95 -1.86 7.34
CA LYS A 32 -0.63 -0.45 7.13
C LYS A 32 0.36 -0.44 5.96
N VAL A 33 -0.09 0.01 4.80
CA VAL A 33 0.79 0.17 3.65
C VAL A 33 1.76 1.23 4.12
N GLU A 34 3.03 0.87 4.34
CA GLU A 34 4.03 1.86 4.73
C GLU A 34 4.02 2.95 3.65
N VAL A 35 3.45 4.10 4.00
CA VAL A 35 3.35 5.25 3.13
C VAL A 35 4.74 5.81 2.95
N THR A 36 5.35 5.47 1.81
CA THR A 36 6.53 6.17 1.32
C THR A 36 6.10 7.49 0.69
N TYR A 37 6.88 8.54 0.90
CA TYR A 37 6.61 9.84 0.31
C TYR A 37 7.90 10.51 -0.14
N TRP A 38 7.72 11.52 -1.00
CA TRP A 38 8.81 12.37 -1.44
C TRP A 38 8.77 13.71 -0.72
N GLU A 39 9.88 14.06 -0.12
CA GLU A 39 10.17 15.39 0.39
C GLU A 39 10.90 16.21 -0.68
N ARG A 40 10.41 17.41 -0.96
CA ARG A 40 11.00 18.31 -1.97
C ARG A 40 11.87 19.36 -1.29
N GLY A 41 13.14 19.43 -1.69
CA GLY A 41 14.07 20.51 -1.40
C GLY A 41 14.22 21.48 -2.58
N TYR A 42 15.19 22.38 -2.47
CA TYR A 42 15.44 23.42 -3.48
C TYR A 42 16.02 22.86 -4.79
N ARG A 43 17.01 21.97 -4.69
CA ARG A 43 17.64 21.23 -5.83
C ARG A 43 17.73 19.73 -5.58
N SER A 44 17.18 19.28 -4.46
CA SER A 44 17.20 17.90 -4.03
C SER A 44 15.79 17.42 -3.75
N HIS A 45 15.55 16.12 -3.92
CA HIS A 45 14.33 15.44 -3.52
C HIS A 45 14.75 14.21 -2.71
N TYR A 46 14.08 13.96 -1.60
CA TYR A 46 14.36 12.83 -0.73
C TYR A 46 13.16 11.90 -0.70
N TYR A 47 13.41 10.61 -0.92
CA TYR A 47 12.41 9.58 -0.76
C TYR A 47 12.50 9.04 0.66
N ARG A 48 11.40 9.08 1.42
CA ARG A 48 11.36 8.70 2.83
C ARG A 48 10.25 7.70 3.13
N ASN A 49 10.45 6.93 4.20
CA ASN A 49 9.40 6.09 4.79
C ASN A 49 8.54 6.87 5.80
N GLU A 50 7.49 6.23 6.35
CA GLU A 50 6.64 6.81 7.42
C GLU A 50 7.43 7.21 8.68
N ARG A 51 8.57 6.56 8.94
CA ARG A 51 9.43 6.84 10.10
C ARG A 51 10.34 8.04 9.87
N GLY A 52 10.38 8.57 8.66
CA GLY A 52 11.28 9.64 8.24
C GLY A 52 12.66 9.16 7.83
N ASP A 53 12.93 7.86 7.74
CA ASP A 53 14.20 7.33 7.25
C ASP A 53 14.34 7.61 5.75
N LYS A 54 15.54 8.05 5.35
CA LYS A 54 15.86 8.34 3.95
C LYS A 54 16.14 7.04 3.19
N LEU A 55 15.29 6.75 2.21
CA LEU A 55 15.38 5.57 1.34
C LEU A 55 16.16 5.87 0.06
N GLY A 56 16.12 7.11 -0.39
CA GLY A 56 16.88 7.56 -1.56
C GLY A 56 16.82 9.06 -1.76
N GLU A 57 17.52 9.54 -2.77
CA GLU A 57 17.58 10.94 -3.13
C GLU A 57 17.78 11.17 -4.62
N VAL A 58 17.36 12.36 -5.06
CA VAL A 58 17.59 12.89 -6.39
C VAL A 58 18.11 14.31 -6.25
N HIS A 59 19.24 14.62 -6.87
CA HIS A 59 19.85 15.94 -6.91
C HIS A 59 19.96 16.40 -8.36
N LEU A 60 19.59 17.66 -8.61
CA LEU A 60 19.91 18.30 -9.86
C LEU A 60 21.41 18.67 -9.87
N SER A 61 22.09 18.37 -10.98
CA SER A 61 23.49 18.74 -11.25
C SER A 61 23.77 20.19 -10.88
N GLU A 62 25.00 20.53 -10.52
CA GLU A 62 25.29 21.88 -10.01
C GLU A 62 25.08 22.97 -11.07
N ARG A 63 24.96 24.23 -10.63
CA ARG A 63 24.86 25.35 -11.58
C ARG A 63 26.15 25.43 -12.41
N GLY A 64 26.00 25.37 -13.73
CA GLY A 64 27.12 25.41 -14.67
C GLY A 64 27.64 24.03 -15.09
N GLU A 65 27.12 22.94 -14.52
CA GLU A 65 27.44 21.58 -14.96
C GLU A 65 26.67 21.24 -16.26
N VAL A 66 27.38 20.75 -17.28
CA VAL A 66 26.81 20.33 -18.57
C VAL A 66 27.25 18.89 -18.87
N PRO A 67 26.33 17.97 -19.20
CA PRO A 67 24.88 18.17 -19.33
C PRO A 67 24.18 18.37 -17.99
N VAL A 68 23.07 19.12 -18.00
CA VAL A 68 22.22 19.26 -16.82
C VAL A 68 21.48 17.93 -16.60
N VAL A 69 21.75 17.26 -15.49
CA VAL A 69 21.24 15.91 -15.20
C VAL A 69 20.70 15.81 -13.77
N TYR A 70 19.81 14.86 -13.56
CA TYR A 70 19.32 14.48 -12.23
C TYR A 70 20.10 13.25 -11.76
N ARG A 71 21.00 13.46 -10.81
CA ARG A 71 21.74 12.39 -10.14
C ARG A 71 20.84 11.77 -9.08
N TRP A 72 20.76 10.45 -9.03
CA TRP A 72 19.95 9.75 -8.03
C TRP A 72 20.78 8.71 -7.29
N ALA A 73 20.40 8.43 -6.05
CA ALA A 73 21.02 7.40 -5.22
C ALA A 73 19.98 6.73 -4.31
N ALA A 74 20.08 5.42 -4.15
CA ALA A 74 19.25 4.62 -3.27
C ALA A 74 20.03 3.37 -2.82
N GLY A 75 20.25 3.22 -1.51
CA GLY A 75 21.10 2.16 -0.98
C GLY A 75 22.51 2.19 -1.61
N ASN A 76 22.91 1.08 -2.24
CA ASN A 76 24.21 0.94 -2.91
C ASN A 76 24.19 1.31 -4.40
N TYR A 77 23.03 1.76 -4.92
CA TYR A 77 22.86 2.08 -6.33
C TYR A 77 22.80 3.60 -6.50
N SER A 78 23.40 4.05 -7.60
CA SER A 78 23.33 5.44 -8.02
C SER A 78 23.40 5.55 -9.53
N GLY A 79 22.94 6.67 -10.07
CA GLY A 79 22.94 6.93 -11.50
C GLY A 79 22.60 8.38 -11.82
N ALA A 80 22.45 8.66 -13.11
CA ALA A 80 22.04 9.96 -13.60
C ALA A 80 20.99 9.80 -14.70
N GLU A 81 19.98 10.65 -14.69
CA GLU A 81 18.88 10.64 -15.65
C GLU A 81 18.63 12.06 -16.16
N GLY A 82 18.17 12.19 -17.41
CA GLY A 82 17.87 13.51 -18.02
C GLY A 82 16.58 14.17 -17.49
N SER A 83 15.79 13.46 -16.68
CA SER A 83 14.51 13.94 -16.16
C SER A 83 14.33 13.56 -14.70
N LEU A 84 13.75 14.49 -13.93
CA LEU A 84 13.40 14.28 -12.52
C LEU A 84 12.47 13.08 -12.34
N ALA A 85 11.50 12.90 -13.25
CA ALA A 85 10.54 11.80 -13.15
C ALA A 85 11.23 10.44 -13.28
N HIS A 86 12.14 10.30 -14.25
CA HIS A 86 12.93 9.08 -14.44
C HIS A 86 13.86 8.82 -13.24
N ALA A 87 14.54 9.86 -12.74
CA ALA A 87 15.38 9.73 -11.55
C ALA A 87 14.59 9.25 -10.31
N ARG A 88 13.38 9.80 -10.07
CA ARG A 88 12.51 9.38 -8.97
C ARG A 88 12.03 7.95 -9.15
N MET A 89 11.62 7.58 -10.36
CA MET A 89 11.23 6.21 -10.69
C MET A 89 12.36 5.21 -10.41
N ARG A 90 13.62 5.53 -10.78
CA ARG A 90 14.78 4.67 -10.47
C ARG A 90 15.00 4.46 -8.97
N VAL A 91 14.81 5.51 -8.17
CA VAL A 91 14.88 5.41 -6.70
C VAL A 91 13.78 4.49 -6.18
N GLU A 92 12.54 4.70 -6.62
CA GLU A 92 11.40 3.87 -6.20
C GLU A 92 11.58 2.40 -6.59
N GLU A 93 12.03 2.12 -7.81
CA GLU A 93 12.37 0.78 -8.28
C GLU A 93 13.43 0.14 -7.36
N THR A 94 14.56 0.82 -7.18
CA THR A 94 15.70 0.32 -6.39
C THR A 94 15.30 0.02 -4.95
N VAL A 95 14.52 0.91 -4.33
CA VAL A 95 14.01 0.73 -2.97
C VAL A 95 13.01 -0.42 -2.92
N GLY A 96 12.10 -0.52 -3.90
CA GLY A 96 11.16 -1.61 -4.03
C GLY A 96 11.84 -2.98 -4.22
N PHE A 97 12.97 -3.02 -4.93
CA PHE A 97 13.83 -4.22 -5.03
C PHE A 97 14.47 -4.56 -3.68
N GLY A 98 15.04 -3.58 -2.97
CA GLY A 98 15.65 -3.80 -1.64
C GLY A 98 14.65 -4.25 -0.56
N MET A 99 13.39 -3.81 -0.65
CA MET A 99 12.31 -4.25 0.24
C MET A 99 11.80 -5.67 -0.07
N ARG A 100 12.03 -6.16 -1.29
CA ARG A 100 11.78 -7.54 -1.69
C ARG A 100 13.05 -8.35 -1.52
N GLN A 101 13.49 -8.53 -0.26
CA GLN A 101 14.55 -9.48 0.05
C GLN A 101 14.15 -10.83 -0.55
N LEU A 102 14.85 -11.25 -1.62
CA LEU A 102 14.59 -12.52 -2.28
C LEU A 102 14.87 -13.62 -1.25
N PRO A 103 14.01 -14.64 -1.12
CA PRO A 103 14.27 -15.74 -0.22
C PRO A 103 15.63 -16.35 -0.61
N LEU A 104 16.60 -16.25 0.28
CA LEU A 104 17.80 -17.06 0.22
C LEU A 104 17.33 -18.48 0.55
N PHE A 105 17.65 -19.39 -0.38
CA PHE A 105 17.20 -20.79 -0.46
C PHE A 105 16.95 -21.51 0.86
#